data_AF-A0A519UTP0-F1
#
_entry.id   AF-A0A519UTP0-F1
#
_cell.length_a   1.000
_cell.length_b   1.000
_cell.length_c   1.000
_cell.angle_alpha   90.00
_cell.angle_beta   90.00
_cell.angle_gamma   90.00
#
_symmetry.space_group_name_H-M   'P 1'
#
loop_
_entity.id
_entity.type
_entity.pdbx_description
1 polymer ?
#
loop_
_entity_poly.entity_id
_entity_poly.type
_entity_poly.pdbx_seq_one_letter_code
_entity_poly.pdbx_strand_id
1 'polypeptide(L)'
;MQKAIKIIMLLLVLSIGYSKAEDGSKKLYKGTVGGRTVTMYLKVEPNQCGGTDLIYGIYKYDNVSNWLLLNIQRNEKKNYALTEVGFTGVLILKETSNGFSGVWISPDATRQLPVKLTEKPPLSPKEKEQLEKELEETNYQYYDC
;
A
#
# COMPACT_ATOMS: atom_id res chain seq x y z
N MET A 1 11.33 51.33 -15.75
CA MET A 1 12.19 50.23 -15.24
C MET A 1 11.67 49.61 -13.94
N GLN A 2 11.40 50.39 -12.88
CA GLN A 2 10.99 49.87 -11.56
C GLN A 2 9.69 49.03 -11.55
N LYS A 3 8.70 49.36 -12.40
CA LYS A 3 7.44 48.58 -12.53
C LYS A 3 7.65 47.21 -13.21
N ALA A 4 8.55 47.12 -14.19
CA ALA A 4 8.87 45.87 -14.87
C ALA A 4 9.59 44.89 -13.93
N ILE A 5 10.49 45.40 -13.07
CA ILE A 5 11.19 44.60 -12.05
C ILE A 5 10.20 44.01 -11.04
N LYS A 6 9.18 44.76 -10.60
CA LYS A 6 8.14 44.25 -9.69
C LYS A 6 7.27 43.17 -10.32
N ILE A 7 6.95 43.27 -11.61
CA ILE A 7 6.16 42.25 -12.34
C ILE A 7 6.98 40.97 -12.53
N ILE A 8 8.26 41.08 -12.86
CA ILE A 8 9.17 39.93 -12.98
C ILE A 8 9.35 39.23 -11.64
N MET A 9 9.46 39.98 -10.53
CA MET A 9 9.56 39.43 -9.18
C MET A 9 8.27 38.73 -8.74
N LEU A 10 7.09 39.21 -9.15
CA LEU A 10 5.80 38.57 -8.88
C LEU A 10 5.62 37.25 -9.67
N LEU A 11 6.08 37.21 -10.93
CA LEU A 11 6.08 36.00 -11.76
C LEU A 11 7.05 34.94 -11.23
N LEU A 12 8.17 35.34 -10.63
CA LEU A 12 9.14 34.41 -10.04
C LEU A 12 8.65 33.72 -8.76
N VAL A 13 7.72 34.35 -8.02
CA VAL A 13 7.13 33.75 -6.80
C VAL A 13 6.03 32.74 -7.15
N LEU A 14 5.39 32.88 -8.32
CA LEU A 14 4.35 31.95 -8.81
C LEU A 14 4.93 30.63 -9.36
N SER A 15 6.20 30.59 -9.76
CA SER A 15 6.84 29.39 -10.32
C SER A 15 7.40 28.42 -9.28
N ILE A 16 7.46 28.78 -8.00
CA ILE A 16 8.00 27.91 -6.92
C ILE A 16 6.96 26.88 -6.45
N GLY A 17 5.72 26.93 -6.95
CA GLY A 17 4.59 26.14 -6.44
C GLY A 17 4.41 24.71 -6.98
N TYR A 18 5.15 24.27 -8.00
CA TYR A 18 4.82 23.02 -8.72
C TYR A 18 6.01 22.07 -8.83
N SER A 19 6.45 21.54 -7.70
CA SER A 19 7.23 20.30 -7.68
C SER A 19 6.95 19.56 -6.36
N LYS A 20 5.68 19.23 -6.12
CA LYS A 20 5.37 18.08 -5.28
C LYS A 20 5.66 16.88 -6.17
N ALA A 21 6.84 16.27 -6.05
CA ALA A 21 6.98 14.88 -6.47
C ALA A 21 5.81 14.13 -5.82
N GLU A 22 5.01 13.40 -6.60
CA GLU A 22 3.98 12.52 -6.07
C GLU A 22 4.68 11.41 -5.30
N ASP A 23 5.01 11.70 -4.06
CA ASP A 23 5.48 10.72 -3.10
C ASP A 23 4.28 9.79 -2.89
N GLY A 24 4.44 8.56 -3.36
CA GLY A 24 3.38 7.57 -3.37
C GLY A 24 2.77 7.33 -1.98
N SER A 25 1.61 6.67 -1.90
CA SER A 25 0.91 6.53 -0.63
C SER A 25 1.43 5.37 0.21
N LYS A 26 1.62 5.59 1.51
CA LYS A 26 2.01 4.59 2.51
C LYS A 26 0.91 4.46 3.56
N LYS A 27 0.26 3.30 3.64
CA LYS A 27 -0.96 3.11 4.45
C LYS A 27 -0.92 1.81 5.25
N LEU A 28 -1.38 1.90 6.49
CA LEU A 28 -1.54 0.76 7.39
C LEU A 28 -3.01 0.43 7.56
N TYR A 29 -3.33 -0.85 7.50
CA TYR A 29 -4.65 -1.39 7.69
C TYR A 29 -4.62 -2.43 8.80
N LYS A 30 -5.66 -2.47 9.64
CA LYS A 30 -5.89 -3.59 10.56
C LYS A 30 -7.32 -4.06 10.48
N GLY A 31 -7.54 -5.33 10.79
CA GLY A 31 -8.88 -5.89 10.83
C GLY A 31 -8.84 -7.39 11.03
N THR A 32 -9.63 -8.14 10.26
CA THR A 32 -9.76 -9.59 10.44
C THR A 32 -9.82 -10.36 9.13
N VAL A 33 -9.31 -11.60 9.18
CA VAL A 33 -9.52 -12.66 8.18
C VAL A 33 -10.10 -13.87 8.92
N GLY A 34 -11.35 -14.25 8.61
CA GLY A 34 -12.03 -15.36 9.30
C GLY A 34 -12.11 -15.18 10.82
N GLY A 35 -12.20 -13.93 11.30
CA GLY A 35 -12.25 -13.59 12.73
C GLY A 35 -10.88 -13.45 13.40
N ARG A 36 -9.78 -13.82 12.75
CA ARG A 36 -8.42 -13.63 13.29
C ARG A 36 -7.90 -12.25 12.95
N THR A 37 -7.27 -11.58 13.91
CA THR A 37 -6.73 -10.23 13.71
C THR A 37 -5.55 -10.25 12.76
N VAL A 38 -5.54 -9.30 11.83
CA VAL A 38 -4.45 -9.11 10.87
C VAL A 38 -4.02 -7.65 10.78
N THR A 39 -2.76 -7.45 10.42
CA THR A 39 -2.18 -6.16 10.06
C THR A 39 -1.65 -6.24 8.63
N MET A 40 -1.93 -5.21 7.83
CA MET A 40 -1.46 -5.11 6.44
C MET A 40 -0.89 -3.72 6.18
N TYR A 41 0.29 -3.66 5.59
CA TYR A 41 0.93 -2.42 5.15
C TYR A 41 1.01 -2.40 3.63
N LEU A 42 0.59 -1.30 3.01
CA LEU A 42 0.66 -1.08 1.56
C LEU A 42 1.48 0.17 1.27
N LYS A 43 2.37 0.05 0.28
CA LYS A 43 3.10 1.13 -0.35
C LYS A 43 2.70 1.19 -1.82
N VAL A 44 2.20 2.33 -2.26
CA VAL A 44 1.82 2.59 -3.66
C VAL A 44 2.83 3.57 -4.22
N GLU A 45 3.40 3.28 -5.39
CA GLU A 45 4.29 4.18 -6.12
C GLU A 45 3.70 4.49 -7.51
N PRO A 46 3.69 5.76 -7.95
CA PRO A 46 3.22 6.11 -9.28
C PRO A 46 4.03 5.38 -10.35
N ASN A 47 3.34 4.80 -11.33
CA ASN A 47 4.01 4.16 -12.45
C ASN A 47 4.49 5.22 -13.46
N GLN A 48 5.81 5.45 -13.48
CA GLN A 48 6.45 6.46 -14.34
C GLN A 48 6.41 6.12 -15.84
N CYS A 49 6.04 4.89 -16.20
CA CYS A 49 5.97 4.43 -17.58
C CYS A 49 4.54 4.39 -18.15
N GLY A 50 3.54 4.87 -17.37
CA GLY A 50 2.12 4.74 -17.69
C GLY A 50 1.56 3.37 -17.30
N GLY A 51 0.25 3.32 -17.01
CA GLY A 51 -0.43 2.11 -16.51
C GLY A 51 -0.92 2.26 -15.06
N THR A 52 -1.21 1.13 -14.41
CA THR A 52 -1.60 1.12 -12.98
C THR A 52 -0.38 1.37 -12.09
N ASP A 53 -0.59 2.08 -10.98
CA ASP A 53 0.42 2.26 -9.93
C ASP A 53 1.04 0.94 -9.48
N LEU A 54 2.30 0.98 -9.10
CA LEU A 54 3.00 -0.15 -8.50
C LEU A 54 2.57 -0.26 -7.04
N ILE A 55 2.17 -1.46 -6.60
CA ILE A 55 1.67 -1.68 -5.23
C ILE A 55 2.49 -2.78 -4.59
N TYR A 56 3.15 -2.43 -3.50
CA TYR A 56 3.90 -3.34 -2.64
C TYR A 56 3.16 -3.52 -1.33
N GLY A 57 3.27 -4.69 -0.73
CA GLY A 57 2.64 -4.91 0.56
C GLY A 57 3.15 -6.12 1.30
N ILE A 58 3.03 -6.01 2.62
CA ILE A 58 3.23 -7.09 3.56
C ILE A 58 2.00 -7.20 4.46
N TYR A 59 1.67 -8.42 4.88
CA TYR A 59 0.60 -8.64 5.83
C TYR A 59 0.94 -9.76 6.81
N LYS A 60 0.30 -9.79 7.98
CA LYS A 60 0.47 -10.86 8.96
C LYS A 60 -0.80 -11.12 9.76
N TYR A 61 -0.89 -12.34 10.28
CA TYR A 61 -1.79 -12.65 11.38
C TYR A 61 -1.12 -12.24 12.69
N ASP A 62 -1.75 -11.31 13.40
CA ASP A 62 -1.20 -10.77 14.63
C ASP A 62 -1.00 -11.89 15.67
N ASN A 63 0.19 -11.94 16.27
CA ASN A 63 0.63 -12.96 17.25
C ASN A 63 0.73 -14.40 16.72
N VAL A 64 0.61 -14.63 15.41
CA VAL A 64 0.64 -15.97 14.82
C VAL A 64 1.74 -16.11 13.77
N SER A 65 1.88 -15.12 12.88
CA SER A 65 2.83 -15.21 11.76
C SER A 65 3.83 -14.06 11.76
N ASN A 66 4.98 -14.32 11.13
CA ASN A 66 5.83 -13.27 10.60
C ASN A 66 5.10 -12.52 9.46
N TRP A 67 5.71 -11.44 8.98
CA TRP A 67 5.25 -10.75 7.79
C TRP A 67 5.34 -11.65 6.57
N LEU A 68 4.26 -11.67 5.79
CA LEU A 68 4.14 -12.36 4.52
C LEU A 68 4.16 -11.31 3.43
N LEU A 69 5.02 -11.51 2.43
CA LEU A 69 5.07 -10.67 1.25
C LEU A 69 3.87 -10.94 0.35
N LEU A 70 3.38 -9.88 -0.32
CA LEU A 70 2.24 -9.96 -1.21
C LEU A 70 2.64 -9.59 -2.64
N ASN A 71 2.22 -10.43 -3.60
CA ASN A 71 2.15 -10.09 -5.02
C ASN A 71 0.79 -9.45 -5.28
N ILE A 72 0.78 -8.15 -5.58
CA ILE A 72 -0.45 -7.35 -5.63
C ILE A 72 -0.75 -6.91 -7.06
N GLN A 73 -1.99 -7.12 -7.47
CA GLN A 73 -2.55 -6.53 -8.68
C GLN A 73 -3.85 -5.81 -8.35
N ARG A 74 -4.14 -4.76 -9.10
CA ARG A 74 -5.36 -3.97 -8.99
C ARG A 74 -5.94 -3.73 -10.38
N ASN A 75 -7.25 -3.90 -10.53
CA ASN A 75 -7.94 -3.51 -11.76
C ASN A 75 -8.47 -2.06 -11.68
N GLU A 76 -8.94 -1.52 -12.82
CA GLU A 76 -9.47 -0.16 -12.92
C GLU A 76 -10.67 0.11 -11.99
N LYS A 77 -11.41 -0.95 -11.62
CA LYS A 77 -12.55 -0.90 -10.70
C LYS A 77 -12.13 -0.95 -9.21
N LYS A 78 -10.84 -0.83 -8.92
CA LYS A 78 -10.27 -0.88 -7.56
C LYS A 78 -10.57 -2.19 -6.82
N ASN A 79 -10.62 -3.30 -7.57
CA ASN A 79 -10.56 -4.62 -6.99
C ASN A 79 -9.11 -5.09 -7.01
N TYR A 80 -8.71 -5.76 -5.95
CA TYR A 80 -7.35 -6.17 -5.67
C TYR A 80 -7.29 -7.68 -5.60
N ALA A 81 -6.26 -8.26 -6.21
CA ALA A 81 -5.81 -9.61 -5.97
C ALA A 81 -4.45 -9.51 -5.27
N LEU A 82 -4.37 -10.01 -4.04
CA LEU A 82 -3.15 -10.03 -3.25
C LEU A 82 -2.81 -11.50 -2.97
N THR A 83 -1.79 -12.00 -3.66
CA THR A 83 -1.35 -13.39 -3.53
C THR A 83 -0.19 -13.43 -2.55
N GLU A 84 -0.27 -14.31 -1.56
CA GLU A 84 0.81 -14.55 -0.62
C GLU A 84 2.00 -15.20 -1.36
N VAL A 85 3.21 -14.68 -1.16
CA VAL A 85 4.41 -15.30 -1.75
C VAL A 85 4.57 -16.71 -1.16
N GLY A 86 4.83 -17.70 -2.02
CA GLY A 86 4.74 -19.13 -1.68
C GLY A 86 3.35 -19.75 -1.93
N PHE A 87 2.39 -18.96 -2.43
CA PHE A 87 1.03 -19.38 -2.80
C PHE A 87 0.31 -20.10 -1.65
N THR A 88 0.34 -19.52 -0.46
CA THR A 88 -0.33 -20.04 0.74
C THR A 88 -1.76 -19.51 0.92
N GLY A 89 -2.13 -18.51 0.13
CA GLY A 89 -3.47 -17.94 0.10
C GLY A 89 -3.58 -16.77 -0.88
N VAL A 90 -4.81 -16.39 -1.20
CA VAL A 90 -5.12 -15.24 -2.05
C VAL A 90 -6.20 -14.40 -1.40
N LEU A 91 -5.95 -13.10 -1.25
CA LEU A 91 -6.97 -12.12 -0.87
C LEU A 91 -7.56 -11.49 -2.12
N ILE A 92 -8.88 -11.60 -2.29
CA ILE A 92 -9.66 -10.89 -3.31
C ILE A 92 -10.43 -9.79 -2.58
N LEU A 93 -9.98 -8.55 -2.73
CA LEU A 93 -10.46 -7.41 -1.95
C LEU A 93 -11.06 -6.31 -2.83
N LYS A 94 -12.05 -5.61 -2.30
CA LYS A 94 -12.61 -4.38 -2.87
C LYS A 94 -12.31 -3.22 -1.92
N GLU A 95 -11.84 -2.11 -2.49
CA GLU A 95 -11.67 -0.86 -1.75
C GLU A 95 -13.04 -0.31 -1.31
N THR A 96 -13.14 0.10 -0.05
CA THR A 96 -14.33 0.68 0.58
C THR A 96 -14.00 2.08 1.08
N SER A 97 -14.98 2.82 1.61
CA SER A 97 -14.72 4.16 2.16
C SER A 97 -13.71 4.17 3.32
N ASN A 98 -13.57 3.05 4.05
CA ASN A 98 -12.80 2.98 5.29
C ASN A 98 -11.65 1.97 5.23
N GLY A 99 -11.34 1.38 4.07
CA GLY A 99 -10.33 0.33 3.94
C GLY A 99 -10.74 -0.73 2.91
N PHE A 100 -10.69 -2.01 3.26
CA PHE A 100 -10.99 -3.11 2.34
C PHE A 100 -12.01 -4.10 2.90
N SER A 101 -12.77 -4.71 1.99
CA SER A 101 -13.62 -5.87 2.30
C SER A 101 -13.51 -6.91 1.20
N GLY A 102 -13.61 -8.19 1.52
CA GLY A 102 -13.56 -9.24 0.53
C GLY A 102 -13.42 -10.63 1.15
N VAL A 103 -12.67 -11.49 0.47
CA VAL A 103 -12.43 -12.87 0.90
C VAL A 103 -10.95 -13.23 0.80
N TRP A 104 -10.50 -14.07 1.73
CA TRP A 104 -9.28 -14.84 1.62
C TRP A 104 -9.66 -16.24 1.14
N ILE A 105 -8.92 -16.78 0.19
CA ILE A 105 -9.17 -18.08 -0.43
C ILE A 105 -7.93 -18.95 -0.25
N SER A 106 -8.11 -20.18 0.21
CA SER A 106 -7.00 -21.13 0.30
C SER A 106 -6.48 -21.54 -1.08
N PRO A 107 -5.24 -22.02 -1.20
CA PRO A 107 -4.63 -22.35 -2.50
C PRO A 107 -5.37 -23.43 -3.29
N ASP A 108 -6.07 -24.33 -2.59
CA ASP A 108 -6.91 -25.40 -3.12
C ASP A 108 -8.39 -25.00 -3.29
N ALA A 109 -8.73 -23.73 -3.00
CA ALA A 109 -10.07 -23.16 -3.00
C ALA A 109 -11.10 -23.83 -2.06
N THR A 110 -10.68 -24.73 -1.16
CA THR A 110 -11.60 -25.42 -0.23
C THR A 110 -12.09 -24.54 0.91
N ARG A 111 -11.35 -23.48 1.24
CA ARG A 111 -11.69 -22.53 2.32
C ARG A 111 -11.78 -21.12 1.79
N GLN A 112 -12.84 -20.43 2.18
CA GLN A 112 -13.01 -19.00 1.95
C GLN A 112 -13.35 -18.32 3.28
N LEU A 113 -12.59 -17.30 3.63
CA LEU A 113 -12.72 -16.58 4.90
C LEU A 113 -13.07 -15.12 4.62
N PRO A 114 -14.05 -14.52 5.33
CA PRO A 114 -14.37 -13.11 5.16
C PRO A 114 -13.20 -12.23 5.61
N VAL A 115 -12.93 -11.18 4.84
CA VAL A 115 -11.90 -10.18 5.13
C VAL A 115 -12.56 -8.83 5.34
N LYS A 116 -12.16 -8.17 6.43
CA LYS A 116 -12.52 -6.77 6.73
C LYS A 116 -11.29 -6.07 7.26
N LEU A 117 -10.84 -5.02 6.58
CA LEU A 117 -9.67 -4.22 6.95
C LEU A 117 -10.06 -2.76 7.00
N THR A 118 -9.59 -2.05 8.02
CA THR A 118 -9.84 -0.62 8.20
C THR A 118 -8.52 0.12 8.15
N GLU A 119 -8.46 1.18 7.34
CA GLU A 119 -7.34 2.10 7.26
C GLU A 119 -7.11 2.74 8.63
N LYS A 120 -5.86 2.82 9.07
CA LYS A 120 -5.47 3.46 10.31
C LYS A 120 -5.13 4.93 10.07
N PRO A 121 -5.14 5.76 11.13
CA PRO A 121 -4.67 7.14 11.03
C PRO A 121 -3.27 7.23 10.39
N PRO A 122 -2.92 8.38 9.79
CA PRO A 122 -1.62 8.58 9.17
C PRO A 122 -0.48 8.19 10.11
N LEU A 123 0.47 7.41 9.57
CA LEU A 123 1.62 6.91 10.31
C LEU A 123 2.56 8.05 10.73
N SER A 124 3.11 7.97 11.93
CA SER A 124 4.24 8.81 12.34
C SER A 124 5.48 8.50 11.49
N PRO A 125 6.46 9.42 11.37
CA PRO A 125 7.69 9.17 10.63
C PRO A 125 8.42 7.90 11.05
N LYS A 126 8.49 7.65 12.37
CA LYS A 126 9.11 6.45 12.94
C LYS A 126 8.38 5.16 12.53
N GLU A 127 7.05 5.17 12.57
CA GLU A 127 6.26 4.00 12.13
C GLU A 127 6.42 3.74 10.63
N LYS A 128 6.50 4.79 9.81
CA LYS A 128 6.77 4.67 8.37
C LYS A 128 8.13 4.02 8.13
N GLU A 129 9.18 4.54 8.77
CA GLU A 129 10.54 4.00 8.64
C GLU A 129 10.60 2.52 9.06
N GLN A 130 9.98 2.18 10.19
CA GLN A 130 9.92 0.80 10.65
C GLN A 130 9.19 -0.11 9.64
N LEU A 131 8.03 0.29 9.14
CA LEU A 131 7.26 -0.54 8.20
C LEU A 131 7.92 -0.65 6.81
N GLU A 132 8.64 0.38 6.36
CA GLU A 132 9.45 0.30 5.14
C GLU A 132 10.59 -0.71 5.31
N LYS A 133 11.28 -0.66 6.46
CA LYS A 133 12.33 -1.63 6.78
C LYS A 133 11.80 -3.06 6.82
N GLU A 134 10.64 -3.27 7.45
CA GLU A 134 9.99 -4.59 7.50
C GLU A 134 9.61 -5.08 6.09
N LEU A 135 9.13 -4.19 5.21
CA LEU A 135 8.83 -4.53 3.82
C LEU A 135 10.10 -4.93 3.06
N GLU A 136 11.19 -4.17 3.21
CA GLU A 136 12.48 -4.44 2.57
C GLU A 136 13.10 -5.76 3.07
N GLU A 137 13.15 -5.96 4.39
CA GLU A 137 13.66 -7.20 4.99
C GLU A 137 12.82 -8.40 4.56
N THR A 138 11.49 -8.30 4.58
CA THR A 138 10.61 -9.38 4.11
C THR A 138 10.86 -9.67 2.64
N ASN A 139 11.01 -8.65 1.80
CA ASN A 139 11.34 -8.83 0.38
C ASN A 139 12.67 -9.56 0.20
N TYR A 140 13.72 -9.15 0.92
CA TYR A 140 15.03 -9.80 0.90
C TYR A 140 14.93 -11.28 1.28
N GLN A 141 14.20 -11.60 2.36
CA GLN A 141 14.02 -13.00 2.81
C GLN A 141 13.36 -13.90 1.76
N TYR A 142 12.44 -13.36 0.96
CA TYR A 142 11.73 -14.15 -0.06
C TYR A 142 12.47 -14.26 -1.39
N TYR A 143 13.30 -13.29 -1.75
CA TYR A 143 13.87 -13.20 -3.11
C TYR A 143 15.40 -13.20 -3.19
N ASP A 144 16.13 -12.76 -2.16
CA ASP A 144 17.56 -12.44 -2.29
C ASP A 144 18.50 -13.29 -1.42
N CYS A 145 17.97 -14.25 -0.65
CA CYS A 145 18.71 -15.31 0.06
C CYS A 145 20.09 -14.89 0.61
#